data_AF-A0A9C7RJQ1-F1
#
_entry.id   AF-A0A9C7RJQ1-F1
#
_cell.length_a   1.000
_cell.length_b   1.000
_cell.length_c   1.000
_cell.angle_alpha   90.00
_cell.angle_beta   90.00
_cell.angle_gamma   90.00
#
_symmetry.space_group_name_H-M   'P 1'
#
loop_
_entity.id
_entity.type
_entity.pdbx_description
1 polymer ?
#
loop_
_entity_poly.entity_id
_entity_poly.type
_entity_poly.pdbx_seq_one_letter_code
_entity_poly.pdbx_strand_id
1 'polypeptide(L)'
;MNLRSRKKLKILLLFVFTTLFLSSCTGQALDKLWLKSDGWSRGVLMGETAMASPMEPVIDPSGKVYSVLFPRSAIEDGLYQPQLAVLSPDAQFRTLVPLDFQINQPREAKLILIDGGLDLFWIESNQLKAVQLNERGERLSEIMILSTEERVAHLEVVRLKDGYEIWYSGSQENPGIYALSGEMGNLEKNVMDSEGIEISLFVDAENQLHASWSRYPLSYG
;
A
#
# COMPACT_ATOMS: atom_id res chain seq x y z
N MET A 1 -27.31 -52.39 -41.96
CA MET A 1 -26.72 -51.18 -41.36
C MET A 1 -25.25 -51.47 -41.00
N ASN A 2 -24.31 -50.87 -41.73
CA ASN A 2 -22.91 -51.33 -41.82
C ASN A 2 -22.11 -51.14 -40.51
N LEU A 3 -21.33 -52.15 -40.10
CA LEU A 3 -20.43 -52.09 -38.92
C LEU A 3 -19.49 -50.87 -38.93
N ARG A 4 -19.13 -50.36 -40.11
CA ARG A 4 -18.33 -49.13 -40.28
C ARG A 4 -19.04 -47.86 -39.79
N SER A 5 -20.37 -47.74 -39.93
CA SER A 5 -21.10 -46.55 -39.47
C SER A 5 -21.23 -46.51 -37.95
N ARG A 6 -21.33 -47.67 -37.29
CA ARG A 6 -21.36 -47.77 -35.82
C ARG A 6 -20.04 -47.34 -35.17
N LYS A 7 -18.89 -47.61 -35.82
CA LYS A 7 -17.57 -47.14 -35.34
C LYS A 7 -17.42 -45.62 -35.48
N LYS A 8 -17.85 -45.05 -36.61
CA LYS A 8 -17.83 -43.59 -36.83
C LYS A 8 -18.74 -42.85 -35.83
N LEU A 9 -19.92 -43.40 -35.54
CA LEU A 9 -20.85 -42.83 -34.57
C LEU A 9 -20.28 -42.85 -33.13
N LYS A 10 -19.60 -43.93 -32.74
CA LYS A 10 -18.94 -44.02 -31.42
C LYS A 10 -17.79 -43.03 -31.27
N ILE A 11 -16.98 -42.84 -32.30
CA ILE A 11 -15.87 -41.87 -32.30
C ILE A 11 -16.42 -40.43 -32.22
N LEU A 12 -17.49 -40.13 -32.97
CA LEU A 12 -18.15 -38.83 -32.91
C LEU A 12 -18.73 -38.54 -31.52
N LEU A 13 -19.42 -39.52 -30.92
CA LEU A 13 -19.97 -39.41 -29.56
C LEU A 13 -18.87 -39.20 -28.52
N LEU A 14 -17.76 -39.94 -28.63
CA LEU A 14 -16.62 -39.75 -27.75
C LEU A 14 -16.06 -38.33 -27.87
N PHE A 15 -15.86 -37.83 -29.09
CA PHE A 15 -15.30 -36.50 -29.34
C PHE A 15 -16.21 -35.37 -28.82
N VAL A 16 -17.53 -35.49 -29.00
CA VAL A 16 -18.52 -34.55 -28.44
C VAL A 16 -18.52 -34.60 -26.92
N PHE A 17 -18.40 -35.79 -26.32
CA PHE A 17 -18.33 -35.92 -24.87
C PHE A 17 -17.04 -35.32 -24.31
N THR A 18 -15.89 -35.53 -24.95
CA THR A 18 -14.61 -34.97 -24.50
C THR A 18 -14.59 -33.44 -24.59
N THR A 19 -15.18 -32.87 -25.64
CA THR A 19 -15.27 -31.40 -25.79
C THR A 19 -16.21 -30.76 -24.77
N LEU A 20 -17.30 -31.43 -24.38
CA LEU A 20 -18.17 -31.00 -23.28
C LEU A 20 -17.47 -31.07 -21.92
N PHE A 21 -16.65 -32.09 -21.66
CA PHE A 21 -15.88 -32.20 -20.42
C PHE A 21 -14.76 -31.16 -20.32
N LEU A 22 -14.12 -30.79 -21.43
CA LEU A 22 -13.07 -29.79 -21.46
C LEU A 22 -13.60 -28.35 -21.35
N SER A 23 -14.84 -28.08 -21.76
CA SER A 23 -15.47 -26.75 -21.64
C SER A 23 -16.00 -26.43 -20.24
N SER A 24 -16.27 -27.43 -19.40
CA SER A 24 -16.60 -27.22 -17.97
C SER A 24 -15.40 -26.85 -17.10
N CYS A 25 -14.19 -26.75 -17.67
CA CYS A 25 -12.99 -26.31 -16.96
C CYS A 25 -12.62 -24.85 -17.22
N THR A 26 -13.48 -24.07 -17.91
CA THR A 26 -13.43 -22.61 -17.76
C THR A 26 -13.96 -22.31 -16.36
N GLY A 27 -13.06 -22.36 -15.38
CA GLY A 27 -13.33 -21.83 -14.05
C GLY A 27 -13.85 -20.42 -14.24
N GLN A 28 -15.16 -20.24 -14.07
CA GLN A 28 -15.70 -18.92 -13.81
C GLN A 28 -14.82 -18.38 -12.69
N ALA A 29 -14.17 -17.25 -12.97
CA ALA A 29 -13.53 -16.47 -11.93
C ALA A 29 -14.55 -16.43 -10.79
N LEU A 30 -14.21 -17.06 -9.67
CA LEU A 30 -15.02 -17.00 -8.47
C LEU A 30 -15.07 -15.50 -8.15
N ASP A 31 -16.14 -14.84 -8.59
CA ASP A 31 -16.58 -13.60 -7.99
C ASP A 31 -16.55 -13.89 -6.50
N LYS A 32 -15.64 -13.22 -5.78
CA LYS A 32 -15.32 -13.45 -4.38
C LYS A 32 -16.58 -13.18 -3.55
N LEU A 33 -17.50 -14.14 -3.52
CA LEU A 33 -18.82 -14.07 -2.91
C LEU A 33 -18.75 -14.01 -1.38
N TRP A 34 -17.57 -14.28 -0.82
CA TRP A 34 -17.24 -14.27 0.60
C TRP A 34 -17.31 -12.88 1.23
N LEU A 35 -17.50 -11.82 0.42
CA LEU A 35 -17.71 -10.46 0.89
C LEU A 35 -19.19 -10.09 1.05
N LYS A 36 -20.16 -11.02 1.00
CA LYS A 36 -21.59 -10.69 1.16
C LYS A 36 -22.21 -11.23 2.44
N SER A 37 -21.85 -10.68 3.60
CA SER A 37 -22.70 -10.79 4.80
C SER A 37 -23.45 -9.47 5.04
N ASP A 38 -24.68 -9.56 5.54
CA ASP A 38 -25.43 -8.37 5.96
C ASP A 38 -24.69 -7.71 7.13
N GLY A 39 -24.11 -6.53 6.86
CA GLY A 39 -23.34 -5.74 7.83
C GLY A 39 -21.82 -5.73 7.63
N TRP A 40 -21.20 -6.78 7.07
CA TRP A 40 -19.74 -6.81 6.80
C TRP A 40 -19.38 -6.67 5.31
N SER A 41 -20.38 -6.65 4.43
CA SER A 41 -20.21 -6.67 2.96
C SER A 41 -19.84 -5.34 2.29
N ARG A 42 -19.30 -4.39 3.05
CA ARG A 42 -18.97 -3.05 2.54
C ARG A 42 -17.51 -2.89 2.13
N GLY A 43 -16.78 -4.00 1.98
CA GLY A 43 -15.44 -3.97 1.41
C GLY A 43 -15.51 -3.53 -0.05
N VAL A 44 -15.18 -2.28 -0.31
CA VAL A 44 -15.02 -1.77 -1.68
C VAL A 44 -13.64 -2.16 -2.17
N LEU A 45 -13.59 -3.02 -3.18
CA LEU A 45 -12.34 -3.32 -3.87
C LEU A 45 -11.89 -2.07 -4.62
N MET A 46 -10.87 -1.38 -4.10
CA MET A 46 -10.28 -0.21 -4.76
C MET A 46 -9.28 -0.61 -5.86
N GLY A 47 -8.63 -1.76 -5.70
CA GLY A 47 -7.66 -2.30 -6.67
C GLY A 47 -6.72 -3.32 -6.04
N GLU A 48 -5.84 -3.90 -6.85
CA GLU A 48 -4.74 -4.74 -6.40
C GLU A 48 -3.46 -3.91 -6.31
N THR A 49 -2.81 -3.89 -5.15
CA THR A 49 -1.57 -3.14 -4.92
C THR A 49 -0.35 -4.05 -4.98
N ALA A 50 0.78 -3.51 -5.40
CA ALA A 50 2.06 -4.19 -5.45
C ALA A 50 2.79 -4.20 -4.11
N MET A 51 2.41 -3.30 -3.19
CA MET A 51 3.00 -3.25 -1.85
C MET A 51 2.62 -4.49 -1.03
N ALA A 52 3.57 -4.96 -0.22
CA ALA A 52 3.35 -6.07 0.70
C ALA A 52 2.47 -5.66 1.90
N SER A 53 2.67 -4.43 2.40
CA SER A 53 1.88 -3.87 3.50
C SER A 53 0.69 -3.08 2.95
N PRO A 54 -0.50 -3.20 3.55
CA PRO A 54 -1.66 -2.40 3.16
C PRO A 54 -1.41 -0.92 3.48
N MET A 55 -1.87 -0.04 2.60
CA MET A 55 -1.89 1.40 2.84
C MET A 55 -3.10 1.74 3.72
N GLU A 56 -2.86 2.34 4.89
CA GLU A 56 -3.95 2.84 5.72
C GLU A 56 -4.62 4.04 5.07
N PRO A 57 -5.97 4.07 4.97
CA PRO A 57 -6.67 5.23 4.45
C PRO A 57 -6.74 6.35 5.49
N VAL A 58 -6.76 7.61 5.03
CA VAL A 58 -7.03 8.78 5.87
C VAL A 58 -8.41 9.35 5.56
N ILE A 59 -9.04 9.95 6.57
CA ILE A 59 -10.40 10.50 6.48
C ILE A 59 -10.35 11.99 6.80
N ASP A 60 -10.90 12.82 5.91
CA ASP A 60 -10.99 14.27 6.14
C ASP A 60 -12.18 14.65 7.04
N PRO A 61 -12.24 15.90 7.53
CA PRO A 61 -13.34 16.37 8.37
C PRO A 61 -14.72 16.30 7.71
N SER A 62 -14.79 16.21 6.37
CA SER A 62 -16.04 16.02 5.63
C SER A 62 -16.47 14.55 5.54
N GLY A 63 -15.60 13.63 5.97
CA GLY A 63 -15.79 12.18 5.92
C GLY A 63 -15.25 11.54 4.63
N LYS A 64 -14.65 12.31 3.72
CA LYS A 64 -14.08 11.76 2.49
C LYS A 64 -12.86 10.92 2.83
N VAL A 65 -12.67 9.81 2.14
CA VAL A 65 -11.59 8.86 2.40
C VAL A 65 -10.57 8.90 1.27
N TYR A 66 -9.29 8.93 1.62
CA TYR A 66 -8.17 8.93 0.70
C TYR A 66 -7.25 7.75 0.98
N SER A 67 -6.76 7.11 -0.08
CA SER A 67 -5.73 6.07 0.01
C SER A 67 -4.88 6.09 -1.26
N VAL A 68 -3.62 5.64 -1.17
CA VAL A 68 -2.74 5.51 -2.34
C VAL A 68 -2.61 4.04 -2.70
N LEU A 69 -2.83 3.74 -3.98
CA LEU A 69 -2.66 2.43 -4.57
C LEU A 69 -1.40 2.41 -5.42
N PHE A 70 -0.70 1.27 -5.41
CA PHE A 70 0.44 1.01 -6.29
C PHE A 70 0.06 -0.13 -7.24
N PRO A 71 -0.79 0.13 -8.25
CA PRO A 71 -1.40 -0.91 -9.06
C PRO A 71 -0.36 -1.74 -9.83
N ARG A 72 -0.49 -3.07 -9.75
CA ARG A 72 0.35 -3.99 -10.57
C ARG A 72 0.09 -3.86 -12.07
N SER A 73 -1.07 -3.34 -12.45
CA SER A 73 -1.48 -3.15 -13.84
C SER A 73 -0.93 -1.87 -14.48
N ALA A 74 -0.42 -0.91 -13.69
CA ALA A 74 0.19 0.32 -14.20
C ALA A 74 1.68 0.33 -13.88
N ILE A 75 2.38 -0.68 -14.41
CA ILE A 75 3.83 -0.77 -14.41
C ILE A 75 4.32 -0.42 -15.82
N GLU A 76 5.14 0.62 -15.93
CA GLU A 76 5.82 1.04 -17.16
C GLU A 76 7.32 0.98 -16.92
N ASP A 77 8.06 0.25 -17.76
CA ASP A 77 9.52 0.04 -17.60
C ASP A 77 9.97 -0.45 -16.21
N GLY A 78 9.10 -1.21 -15.53
CA GLY A 78 9.36 -1.72 -14.17
C GLY A 78 9.08 -0.72 -13.05
N LEU A 79 8.62 0.48 -13.38
CA LEU A 79 8.21 1.52 -12.43
C LEU A 79 6.69 1.52 -12.26
N TYR A 80 6.24 1.68 -11.02
CA TYR A 80 4.83 1.78 -10.67
C TYR A 80 4.36 3.22 -10.83
N GLN A 81 3.18 3.42 -11.43
CA GLN A 81 2.45 4.68 -11.38
C GLN A 81 1.46 4.65 -10.20
N PRO A 82 1.73 5.33 -9.07
CA PRO A 82 0.81 5.34 -7.94
C PRO A 82 -0.48 6.07 -8.32
N GLN A 83 -1.57 5.72 -7.66
CA GLN A 83 -2.89 6.30 -7.89
C GLN A 83 -3.53 6.70 -6.57
N LEU A 84 -4.04 7.93 -6.49
CA LEU A 84 -4.87 8.38 -5.39
C LEU A 84 -6.29 7.86 -5.58
N ALA A 85 -6.72 6.97 -4.69
CA ALA A 85 -8.11 6.55 -4.57
C ALA A 85 -8.86 7.51 -3.66
N VAL A 86 -10.00 8.02 -4.14
CA VAL A 86 -10.87 8.93 -3.39
C VAL A 86 -12.27 8.34 -3.29
N LEU A 87 -12.76 8.22 -2.06
CA LEU A 87 -14.11 7.70 -1.76
C LEU A 87 -14.95 8.78 -1.09
N SER A 88 -16.25 8.75 -1.36
CA SER A 88 -17.22 9.61 -0.68
C SER A 88 -17.36 9.28 0.82
N PRO A 89 -18.01 10.15 1.61
CA PRO A 89 -18.33 9.88 3.02
C PRO A 89 -19.18 8.62 3.25
N ASP A 90 -19.96 8.18 2.26
CA ASP A 90 -20.71 6.92 2.28
C ASP A 90 -19.90 5.73 1.72
N ALA A 91 -18.56 5.88 1.64
CA ALA A 91 -17.61 4.90 1.17
C ALA A 91 -17.84 4.42 -0.28
N GLN A 92 -18.48 5.23 -1.13
CA GLN A 92 -18.59 4.92 -2.55
C GLN A 92 -17.33 5.36 -3.29
N PHE A 93 -16.87 4.50 -4.19
CA PHE A 93 -15.74 4.78 -5.05
C PHE A 93 -16.04 5.96 -5.97
N ARG A 94 -15.25 7.03 -5.91
CA ARG A 94 -15.41 8.20 -6.80
C ARG A 94 -14.44 8.18 -7.97
N THR A 95 -13.14 8.07 -7.68
CA THR A 95 -12.12 8.22 -8.71
C THR A 95 -10.78 7.59 -8.32
N LEU A 96 -10.04 7.11 -9.32
CA LEU A 96 -8.60 6.85 -9.24
C LEU A 96 -7.91 7.97 -10.01
N VAL A 97 -7.02 8.70 -9.36
CA VAL A 97 -6.21 9.73 -10.02
C VAL A 97 -4.77 9.24 -10.09
N PRO A 98 -4.22 9.00 -11.29
CA PRO A 98 -2.80 8.75 -11.45
C PRO A 98 -1.99 9.94 -10.93
N LEU A 99 -1.02 9.68 -10.05
CA LEU A 99 -0.07 10.70 -9.62
C LEU A 99 0.91 10.99 -10.76
N ASP A 100 1.54 12.16 -10.79
CA ASP A 100 2.41 12.62 -11.89
C ASP A 100 3.87 12.11 -11.79
N PHE A 101 4.13 11.12 -10.95
CA PHE A 101 5.45 10.54 -10.74
C PHE A 101 5.39 9.01 -10.66
N GLN A 102 6.54 8.39 -10.91
CA GLN A 102 6.72 6.95 -10.88
C GLN A 102 7.59 6.52 -9.70
N ILE A 103 7.35 5.33 -9.17
CA ILE A 103 8.10 4.76 -8.05
C ILE A 103 8.59 3.36 -8.42
N ASN A 104 9.87 3.08 -8.14
CA ASN A 104 10.46 1.77 -8.25
C ASN A 104 10.24 0.96 -6.95
N GLN A 105 9.53 -0.16 -7.05
CA GLN A 105 9.40 -1.15 -5.96
C GLN A 105 9.14 -0.54 -4.56
N PRO A 106 7.99 0.13 -4.34
CA PRO A 106 7.64 0.66 -3.02
C PRO A 106 7.52 -0.48 -2.01
N ARG A 107 8.21 -0.34 -0.86
CA ARG A 107 8.18 -1.37 0.20
C ARG A 107 7.12 -1.08 1.25
N GLU A 108 7.05 0.16 1.68
CA GLU A 108 6.12 0.67 2.69
C GLU A 108 5.77 2.11 2.34
N ALA A 109 4.55 2.54 2.69
CA ALA A 109 4.11 3.91 2.52
C ALA A 109 3.11 4.30 3.62
N LYS A 110 3.06 5.61 3.92
CA LYS A 110 2.13 6.23 4.87
C LYS A 110 1.55 7.50 4.24
N LEU A 111 0.27 7.74 4.47
CA LEU A 111 -0.44 8.93 4.01
C LEU A 111 -0.88 9.70 5.24
N ILE A 112 -0.60 10.99 5.29
CA ILE A 112 -1.02 11.87 6.37
C ILE A 112 -1.92 12.95 5.78
N LEU A 113 -3.07 13.16 6.40
CA LEU A 113 -3.92 14.28 6.08
C LEU A 113 -3.36 15.55 6.70
N ILE A 114 -3.31 16.62 5.92
CA ILE A 114 -2.85 17.94 6.34
C ILE A 114 -3.86 19.01 5.94
N ASP A 115 -3.71 20.21 6.48
CA ASP A 115 -4.53 21.35 6.08
C ASP A 115 -4.36 21.63 4.57
N GLY A 116 -5.41 21.34 3.80
CA GLY A 116 -5.46 21.60 2.36
C GLY A 116 -4.82 20.51 1.47
N GLY A 117 -4.45 19.35 2.02
CA GLY A 117 -3.84 18.30 1.20
C GLY A 117 -3.48 17.01 1.93
N LEU A 118 -2.53 16.30 1.34
CA LEU A 118 -2.03 15.01 1.79
C LEU A 118 -0.51 15.01 1.70
N ASP A 119 0.16 14.49 2.72
CA ASP A 119 1.59 14.16 2.63
C ASP A 119 1.73 12.64 2.46
N LEU A 120 2.40 12.23 1.39
CA LEU A 120 2.72 10.84 1.10
C LEU A 120 4.18 10.58 1.41
N PHE A 121 4.42 9.57 2.25
CA PHE A 121 5.74 9.07 2.62
C PHE A 121 5.90 7.64 2.11
N TRP A 122 7.08 7.28 1.62
CA TRP A 122 7.35 5.91 1.20
C TRP A 122 8.82 5.52 1.29
N ILE A 123 9.06 4.21 1.32
CA ILE A 123 10.40 3.62 1.21
C ILE A 123 10.60 3.10 -0.22
N GLU A 124 11.63 3.62 -0.88
CA GLU A 124 12.09 3.19 -2.21
C GLU A 124 13.62 3.07 -2.19
N SER A 125 14.15 1.96 -2.73
CA SER A 125 15.60 1.71 -2.75
C SER A 125 16.29 1.85 -1.37
N ASN A 126 15.56 1.53 -0.29
CA ASN A 126 15.97 1.71 1.12
C ASN A 126 16.17 3.19 1.54
N GLN A 127 15.55 4.14 0.84
CA GLN A 127 15.48 5.53 1.26
C GLN A 127 14.03 5.92 1.56
N LEU A 128 13.84 6.65 2.65
CA LEU A 128 12.61 7.34 2.99
C LEU A 128 12.48 8.61 2.14
N LYS A 129 11.35 8.71 1.45
CA LYS A 129 10.99 9.85 0.61
C LYS A 129 9.63 10.41 1.01
N ALA A 130 9.39 11.68 0.68
CA ALA A 130 8.12 12.35 0.91
C ALA A 130 7.73 13.27 -0.24
N VAL A 131 6.42 13.46 -0.43
CA VAL A 131 5.85 14.42 -1.37
C VAL A 131 4.52 14.96 -0.84
N GLN A 132 4.27 16.25 -1.05
CA GLN A 132 2.99 16.88 -0.75
C GLN A 132 2.08 16.83 -1.97
N LEU A 133 0.83 16.46 -1.76
CA LEU A 133 -0.24 16.37 -2.75
C LEU A 133 -1.42 17.23 -2.30
N ASN A 134 -2.23 17.71 -3.23
CA ASN A 134 -3.57 18.17 -2.90
C ASN A 134 -4.59 17.02 -2.94
N GLU A 135 -5.83 17.31 -2.56
CA GLU A 135 -6.94 16.33 -2.55
C GLU A 135 -7.32 15.79 -3.95
N ARG A 136 -6.79 16.40 -5.02
CA ARG A 136 -6.98 15.95 -6.40
C ARG A 136 -5.83 15.07 -6.87
N GLY A 137 -4.80 14.83 -6.05
CA GLY A 137 -3.61 14.08 -6.43
C GLY A 137 -2.60 14.89 -7.24
N GLU A 138 -2.76 16.22 -7.34
CA GLU A 138 -1.76 17.08 -7.96
C GLU A 138 -0.62 17.31 -6.95
N ARG A 139 0.61 17.20 -7.44
CA ARG A 139 1.82 17.37 -6.65
C ARG A 139 2.06 18.85 -6.33
N LEU A 140 2.23 19.16 -5.04
CA LEU A 140 2.46 20.50 -4.51
C LEU A 140 3.93 20.77 -4.18
N SER A 141 4.74 19.72 -4.03
CA SER A 141 6.17 19.83 -3.74
C SER A 141 7.00 18.92 -4.65
N GLU A 142 8.30 19.19 -4.77
CA GLU A 142 9.23 18.17 -5.28
C GLU A 142 9.31 16.98 -4.32
N ILE A 143 9.77 15.84 -4.84
CA ILE A 143 10.03 14.66 -4.02
C ILE A 143 11.27 14.91 -3.16
N MET A 144 11.10 14.85 -1.85
CA MET A 144 12.17 15.03 -0.87
C MET A 144 12.72 13.66 -0.45
N ILE A 145 14.04 13.55 -0.34
CA ILE A 145 14.70 12.41 0.32
C ILE A 145 14.94 12.81 1.78
N LEU A 146 14.30 12.09 2.71
CA LEU A 146 14.36 12.38 4.13
C LEU A 146 15.46 11.60 4.85
N SER A 147 15.73 10.35 4.44
CA SER A 147 16.86 9.57 4.97
C SER A 147 18.06 9.71 4.03
N THR A 148 19.14 10.31 4.50
CA THR A 148 20.34 10.55 3.68
C THR A 148 21.26 9.34 3.64
N GLU A 149 21.71 8.85 4.81
CA GLU A 149 22.76 7.84 4.92
C GLU A 149 22.23 6.45 5.34
N GLU A 150 21.09 6.42 6.02
CA GLU A 150 20.53 5.18 6.56
C GLU A 150 19.79 4.36 5.51
N ARG A 151 19.88 3.03 5.65
CA ARG A 151 19.08 2.09 4.86
C ARG A 151 17.77 1.82 5.59
N VAL A 152 16.69 2.41 5.10
CA VAL A 152 15.37 2.33 5.73
C VAL A 152 14.65 1.04 5.35
N ALA A 153 14.12 0.36 6.36
CA ALA A 153 13.32 -0.86 6.23
C ALA A 153 11.89 -0.69 6.76
N HIS A 154 11.70 0.11 7.80
CA HIS A 154 10.40 0.39 8.41
C HIS A 154 10.18 1.89 8.58
N LEU A 155 8.92 2.32 8.47
CA LEU A 155 8.50 3.70 8.57
C LEU A 155 7.23 3.84 9.42
N GLU A 156 7.25 4.77 10.37
CA GLU A 156 6.05 5.26 11.02
C GLU A 156 6.02 6.79 11.00
N VAL A 157 4.84 7.34 10.75
CA VAL A 157 4.64 8.78 10.63
C VAL A 157 3.40 9.18 11.39
N VAL A 158 3.53 10.19 12.23
CA VAL A 158 2.39 10.85 12.87
C VAL A 158 2.54 12.36 12.77
N ARG A 159 1.43 13.07 12.90
CA ARG A 159 1.41 14.53 12.96
C ARG A 159 0.93 14.97 14.34
N LEU A 160 1.79 15.71 15.02
CA LEU A 160 1.52 16.35 16.31
C LEU A 160 1.17 17.83 16.07
N LYS A 161 0.76 18.52 17.12
CA LYS A 161 0.50 19.98 17.08
C LYS A 161 1.70 20.80 16.61
N ASP A 162 2.90 20.39 16.99
CA ASP A 162 4.15 21.13 16.74
C ASP A 162 4.86 20.70 15.44
N GLY A 163 4.26 19.79 14.67
CA GLY A 163 4.80 19.32 13.40
C GLY A 163 4.72 17.81 13.22
N TYR A 164 5.64 17.28 12.42
CA TYR A 164 5.81 15.87 12.17
C TYR A 164 6.61 15.18 13.27
N GLU A 165 6.26 13.93 13.49
CA GLU A 165 7.16 12.96 14.09
C GLU A 165 7.25 11.76 13.13
N ILE A 166 8.39 11.63 12.47
CA ILE A 166 8.66 10.60 11.46
C ILE A 166 9.75 9.70 12.02
N TRP A 167 9.38 8.48 12.42
CA TRP A 167 10.34 7.48 12.84
C TRP A 167 10.61 6.53 11.70
N TYR A 168 11.88 6.16 11.55
CA TYR A 168 12.27 5.15 10.60
C TYR A 168 13.34 4.25 11.18
N SER A 169 13.31 2.98 10.81
CA SER A 169 14.31 2.01 11.27
C SER A 169 14.96 1.27 10.11
N GLY A 170 16.17 0.81 10.36
CA GLY A 170 16.83 -0.18 9.51
C GLY A 170 16.26 -1.59 9.69
N SER A 171 16.85 -2.54 8.96
CA SER A 171 16.54 -3.97 9.04
C SER A 171 17.37 -4.68 10.12
N GLN A 172 17.13 -5.97 10.35
CA GLN A 172 17.96 -6.78 11.26
C GLN A 172 19.46 -6.77 10.91
N GLU A 173 19.82 -6.74 9.62
CA GLU A 173 21.22 -6.71 9.17
C GLU A 173 21.90 -5.35 9.36
N ASN A 174 21.13 -4.28 9.54
CA ASN A 174 21.62 -2.91 9.70
C ASN A 174 20.65 -2.15 10.62
N PRO A 175 20.66 -2.45 11.93
CA PRO A 175 19.71 -1.89 12.88
C PRO A 175 19.98 -0.41 13.14
N GLY A 176 19.00 0.26 13.72
CA GLY A 176 19.05 1.67 14.05
C GLY A 176 17.68 2.31 13.88
N ILE A 177 17.25 3.07 14.88
CA ILE A 177 16.03 3.87 14.89
C ILE A 177 16.40 5.34 14.94
N TYR A 178 15.79 6.09 14.02
CA TYR A 178 15.99 7.51 13.85
C TYR A 178 14.64 8.20 13.85
N ALA A 179 14.60 9.39 14.42
CA ALA A 179 13.42 10.25 14.43
C ALA A 179 13.74 11.55 13.69
N LEU A 180 12.81 11.99 12.86
CA LEU A 180 12.79 13.33 12.26
C LEU A 180 11.59 14.08 12.86
N SER A 181 11.87 15.16 13.58
CA SER A 181 10.86 15.95 14.28
C SER A 181 10.84 17.38 13.77
N GLY A 182 9.65 17.97 13.66
CA GLY A 182 9.47 19.38 13.30
C GLY A 182 8.62 19.60 12.05
N GLU A 183 8.71 20.78 11.45
CA GLU A 183 7.94 21.10 10.24
C GLU A 183 8.59 20.51 8.99
N MET A 184 7.78 20.18 7.99
CA MET A 184 8.28 19.69 6.71
C MET A 184 9.26 20.71 6.09
N GLY A 185 10.46 20.26 5.73
CA GLY A 185 11.54 21.11 5.24
C GLY A 185 12.47 21.69 6.32
N ASN A 186 12.12 21.58 7.60
CA ASN A 186 12.96 21.92 8.75
C ASN A 186 12.89 20.81 9.81
N LEU A 187 13.14 19.57 9.37
CA LEU A 187 13.14 18.39 10.22
C LEU A 187 14.48 18.24 10.92
N GLU A 188 14.46 18.09 12.24
CA GLU A 188 15.64 17.78 13.05
C GLU A 188 15.76 16.27 13.23
N LYS A 189 16.96 15.74 12.97
CA LYS A 189 17.24 14.30 13.07
C LYS A 189 17.85 13.94 14.41
N ASN A 190 17.28 12.94 15.06
CA ASN A 190 17.77 12.35 16.30
C ASN A 190 17.94 10.83 16.17
N VAL A 191 18.95 10.28 16.84
CA VAL A 191 19.13 8.83 16.99
C VAL A 191 18.40 8.40 18.25
N MET A 192 17.44 7.48 18.12
CA MET A 192 16.64 6.99 19.25
C MET A 192 17.25 5.75 19.87
N ASP A 193 17.67 4.80 19.02
CA ASP A 193 18.26 3.53 19.44
C ASP A 193 19.09 2.92 18.31
N SER A 194 20.40 2.72 18.52
CA SER A 194 21.28 2.15 17.48
C SER A 194 21.06 0.67 17.21
N GLU A 195 20.37 -0.05 18.09
CA GLU A 195 20.11 -1.50 17.94
C GLU A 195 18.62 -1.82 17.72
N GLY A 196 17.79 -0.77 17.62
CA GLY A 196 16.36 -0.91 17.45
C GLY A 196 15.96 -1.23 16.00
N ILE A 197 14.86 -1.96 15.88
CA ILE A 197 14.17 -2.36 14.65
C ILE A 197 12.66 -2.37 14.90
N GLU A 198 11.85 -2.46 13.84
CA GLU A 198 10.38 -2.63 13.92
C GLU A 198 9.70 -1.64 14.86
N ILE A 199 9.50 -0.43 14.36
CA ILE A 199 8.90 0.69 15.10
C ILE A 199 7.37 0.66 15.01
N SER A 200 6.72 1.15 16.06
CA SER A 200 5.29 1.47 16.07
C SER A 200 5.08 2.77 16.84
N LEU A 201 4.35 3.70 16.22
CA LEU A 201 3.97 4.99 16.81
C LEU A 201 2.46 5.04 17.04
N PHE A 202 2.07 5.68 18.13
CA PHE A 202 0.68 5.98 18.46
C PHE A 202 0.60 7.35 19.12
N VAL A 203 -0.42 8.14 18.78
CA VAL A 203 -0.69 9.42 19.44
C VAL A 203 -2.01 9.29 20.19
N ASP A 204 -1.99 9.59 21.48
CA ASP A 204 -3.20 9.54 22.31
C ASP A 204 -4.08 10.79 22.17
N ALA A 205 -5.21 10.79 22.90
CA ALA A 205 -6.17 11.89 22.86
C ALA A 205 -5.60 13.21 23.44
N GLU A 206 -4.58 13.11 24.29
CA GLU A 206 -3.85 14.21 24.89
C GLU A 206 -2.72 14.75 23.98
N ASN A 207 -2.57 14.20 22.77
CA ASN A 207 -1.49 14.51 21.82
C ASN A 207 -0.10 14.14 22.38
N GLN A 208 -0.01 13.07 23.17
CA GLN A 208 1.26 12.49 23.57
C GLN A 208 1.65 11.38 22.60
N LEU A 209 2.93 11.39 22.22
CA LEU A 209 3.52 10.35 21.40
C LEU A 209 3.89 9.15 22.29
N HIS A 210 3.37 7.99 21.93
CA HIS A 210 3.79 6.69 22.43
C HIS A 210 4.56 5.98 21.33
N ALA A 211 5.75 5.50 21.66
CA ALA A 211 6.59 4.74 20.75
C ALA A 211 6.96 3.40 21.38
N SER A 212 6.96 2.36 20.54
CA SER A 212 7.47 1.04 20.90
C SER A 212 8.30 0.49 19.75
N TRP A 213 9.29 -0.33 20.08
CA TRP A 213 10.13 -0.97 19.09
C TRP A 213 10.73 -2.27 19.63
N SER A 214 11.20 -3.09 18.70
CA SER A 214 11.96 -4.30 19.00
C SER A 214 13.46 -4.02 19.00
N ARG A 215 14.23 -4.78 19.78
CA ARG A 215 15.68 -4.87 19.61
C ARG A 215 16.01 -6.27 19.11
N TYR A 216 16.90 -6.34 18.12
CA TYR A 216 17.41 -7.64 17.71
C TYR A 216 18.36 -8.17 18.79
N PRO A 217 18.17 -9.40 19.32
CA PRO A 217 19.00 -9.90 20.42
C PRO A 217 20.44 -10.10 19.97
N LEU A 218 21.39 -9.60 20.76
CA LEU A 218 22.85 -9.62 20.54
C LEU A 218 23.50 -11.03 20.50
N SER A 219 22.73 -12.12 20.44
CA SER A 219 23.20 -13.48 20.81
C SER A 219 23.13 -14.55 19.71
N TYR A 220 22.74 -14.21 18.48
CA TYR A 220 22.76 -15.15 17.36
C TYR A 220 23.56 -14.59 16.18
N GLY A 221 24.88 -14.87 16.23
CA GLY A 221 25.86 -14.67 15.17
C GLY A 221 26.97 -15.71 15.33
#